data_AF-A0A0M3K9H2-F1
#
_entry.id   AF-A0A0M3K9H2-F1
#
_cell.length_a   1.000
_cell.length_b   1.000
_cell.length_c   1.000
_cell.angle_alpha   90.00
_cell.angle_beta   90.00
_cell.angle_gamma   90.00
#
_symmetry.space_group_name_H-M   'P 1'
#
loop_
_entity.id
_entity.type
_entity.pdbx_description
1 polymer ?
#
loop_
_entity_poly.entity_id
_entity_poly.type
_entity_poly.pdbx_seq_one_letter_code
_entity_poly.pdbx_strand_id
1 'polypeptide(L)'
;MRKLDRELPSERQFVIEVRATDKGNPPREGAGNVTIKVLDVNDNEPYFEKPLYTSSVPETALVGAPVMSVSAVDRDNEAKDNVFSYELMDEHKYFYMTTEADSSSSSVGVLRVKRVRFFFLIHMHT
;
A
#
# COMPACT_ATOMS: atom_id res chain seq x y z
N MET A 1 -1.43 -30.01 -5.31
CA MET A 1 -0.19 -29.26 -5.61
C MET A 1 -0.12 -28.08 -4.65
N ARG A 2 1.07 -27.71 -4.17
CA ARG A 2 1.27 -26.56 -3.26
C ARG A 2 1.39 -25.26 -4.08
N LYS A 3 0.63 -24.21 -3.74
CA LYS A 3 0.76 -22.87 -4.38
C LYS A 3 2.09 -22.24 -3.93
N LEU A 4 2.74 -21.51 -4.83
CA LEU A 4 3.90 -20.66 -4.49
C LEU A 4 3.41 -19.29 -4.05
N ASP A 5 4.09 -18.72 -3.08
CA ASP A 5 3.77 -17.42 -2.48
C ASP A 5 5.04 -16.56 -2.46
N ARG A 6 5.13 -15.56 -3.34
CA ARG A 6 6.36 -14.80 -3.56
C ARG A 6 6.69 -13.91 -2.35
N GLU A 7 5.67 -13.57 -1.58
CA GLU A 7 5.73 -12.68 -0.44
C GLU A 7 6.48 -13.36 0.71
N LEU A 8 6.52 -14.70 0.71
CA LEU A 8 7.42 -15.48 1.56
C LEU A 8 8.86 -15.39 1.04
N PRO A 9 9.82 -14.87 1.83
CA PRO A 9 11.21 -14.73 1.40
C PRO A 9 11.87 -16.05 0.93
N SER A 10 11.44 -17.18 1.50
CA SER A 10 11.91 -18.52 1.16
C SER A 10 11.44 -19.03 -0.20
N GLU A 11 10.45 -18.38 -0.82
CA GLU A 11 9.82 -18.85 -2.06
C GLU A 11 10.07 -17.91 -3.25
N ARG A 12 10.74 -16.77 -3.05
CA ARG A 12 11.07 -15.82 -4.12
C ARG A 12 11.90 -16.45 -5.25
N GLN A 13 12.77 -17.40 -4.90
CA GLN A 13 13.58 -18.12 -5.86
C GLN A 13 13.99 -19.49 -5.35
N PHE A 14 14.19 -20.42 -6.28
CA PHE A 14 14.71 -21.75 -6.02
C PHE A 14 15.96 -21.97 -6.87
N VAL A 15 16.98 -22.60 -6.29
CA VAL A 15 18.17 -23.03 -7.03
C VAL A 15 18.22 -24.54 -6.96
N ILE A 16 18.19 -25.19 -8.13
CA ILE A 16 18.18 -26.64 -8.27
C ILE A 16 19.48 -27.05 -8.96
N GLU A 17 20.27 -27.93 -8.35
CA GLU A 17 21.39 -28.58 -9.02
C GLU A 17 20.83 -29.70 -9.91
N VAL A 18 21.10 -29.61 -11.22
CA VAL A 18 20.81 -30.67 -12.18
C VAL A 18 22.10 -31.42 -12.50
N ARG A 19 22.02 -32.75 -12.54
CA ARG A 19 23.14 -33.64 -12.89
C ARG A 19 22.77 -34.47 -14.11
N ALA A 20 23.72 -34.62 -15.02
CA ALA A 20 23.61 -35.47 -16.19
C ALA A 20 24.79 -36.43 -16.22
N THR A 21 24.49 -37.72 -16.39
CA THR A 21 25.49 -38.79 -16.50
C THR A 21 25.33 -39.45 -17.87
N ASP A 22 26.42 -39.57 -18.63
CA ASP A 22 26.40 -40.28 -19.91
C ASP A 22 26.45 -41.81 -19.72
N LYS A 23 26.22 -42.56 -20.80
CA LYS A 23 26.31 -44.04 -20.81
C LYS A 23 27.70 -44.54 -21.29
N GLY A 24 28.73 -43.70 -21.19
CA GLY A 24 30.09 -44.06 -21.58
C GLY A 24 30.71 -45.10 -20.65
N ASN A 25 31.86 -45.66 -21.04
CA ASN A 25 32.66 -46.51 -20.18
C ASN A 25 34.14 -46.08 -20.25
N PRO A 26 34.64 -45.31 -19.26
CA PRO A 26 33.95 -44.89 -18.04
C PRO A 26 32.88 -43.81 -18.28
N PRO A 27 31.83 -43.74 -17.45
CA PRO A 27 30.80 -42.70 -17.57
C PRO A 27 31.35 -41.32 -17.17
N ARG A 28 30.83 -40.27 -17.82
CA ARG A 28 31.11 -38.88 -17.47
C ARG A 28 29.88 -38.22 -16.85
N GLU A 29 30.12 -37.38 -15.86
CA GLU A 29 29.09 -36.58 -15.20
C GLU A 29 29.30 -35.09 -15.48
N GLY A 30 28.20 -34.36 -15.64
CA GLY A 30 28.14 -32.91 -15.64
C GLY A 30 27.08 -32.42 -14.67
N ALA A 31 27.34 -31.31 -13.98
CA ALA A 31 26.38 -30.67 -13.08
C ALA A 31 26.20 -29.19 -13.46
N GLY A 32 25.03 -28.64 -13.21
CA GLY A 32 24.72 -27.23 -13.41
C GLY A 32 23.59 -26.76 -12.51
N ASN A 33 23.50 -25.45 -12.27
CA ASN A 33 22.43 -24.87 -11.46
C ASN A 33 21.35 -24.28 -12.35
N VAL A 34 20.09 -24.56 -12.00
CA VAL A 34 18.90 -23.91 -12.58
C VAL A 34 18.30 -23.00 -11.51
N THR A 35 18.24 -21.70 -11.80
CA THR A 35 17.57 -20.73 -10.94
C THR A 35 16.16 -20.46 -11.44
N ILE A 36 15.17 -20.77 -10.61
CA ILE A 36 13.75 -20.49 -10.85
C ILE A 36 13.38 -19.25 -10.03
N LYS A 37 12.86 -18.21 -10.69
CA LYS A 37 12.34 -17.01 -10.01
C LYS A 37 10.82 -17.06 -10.00
N VAL A 38 10.23 -16.75 -8.85
CA VAL A 38 8.78 -16.59 -8.73
C VAL A 38 8.44 -15.14 -9.07
N LEU A 39 7.52 -14.96 -10.01
CA LEU A 39 7.07 -13.64 -10.44
C LEU A 39 6.02 -13.10 -9.47
N ASP A 40 5.92 -11.77 -9.40
CA ASP A 40 4.84 -11.12 -8.66
C ASP A 40 3.50 -11.36 -9.32
N VAL A 41 2.47 -11.42 -8.49
CA VAL A 41 1.08 -11.29 -8.91
C VAL A 41 0.42 -10.40 -7.87
N ASN A 42 -0.45 -9.49 -8.32
CA ASN A 42 -1.26 -8.67 -7.44
C ASN A 42 -2.31 -9.54 -6.73
N ASP A 43 -1.93 -10.12 -5.59
CA ASP A 43 -2.78 -11.00 -4.80
C ASP A 43 -2.87 -10.60 -3.32
N ASN A 44 -2.34 -9.44 -2.97
CA ASN A 44 -2.52 -8.79 -1.70
C ASN A 44 -3.45 -7.58 -1.85
N GLU A 45 -4.10 -7.20 -0.75
CA GLU A 45 -4.95 -6.01 -0.71
C GLU A 45 -4.32 -4.95 0.22
N PRO A 46 -4.51 -3.66 -0.09
CA PRO A 46 -3.97 -2.59 0.73
C PRO A 46 -4.63 -2.57 2.10
N TYR A 47 -3.83 -2.36 3.14
CA TYR A 47 -4.32 -2.20 4.51
C TYR A 47 -3.74 -0.95 5.17
N PHE A 48 -4.52 -0.34 6.07
CA PHE A 48 -4.05 0.77 6.90
C PHE A 48 -3.15 0.26 8.02
N GLU A 49 -2.10 1.02 8.34
CA GLU A 49 -1.15 0.66 9.41
C GLU A 49 -1.78 0.62 10.80
N LYS A 50 -2.86 1.40 11.02
CA LYS A 50 -3.55 1.49 12.30
C LYS A 50 -5.03 1.15 12.13
N PRO A 51 -5.62 0.44 13.10
CA PRO A 51 -7.06 0.18 13.10
C PRO A 51 -7.90 1.42 13.41
N LEU A 52 -7.30 2.47 14.00
CA LEU A 52 -7.97 3.70 14.37
C LEU A 52 -7.02 4.90 14.23
N TYR A 53 -7.51 5.97 13.61
CA TYR A 53 -6.83 7.27 13.51
C TYR A 53 -7.64 8.34 14.24
N THR A 54 -7.01 9.07 15.15
CA THR A 54 -7.64 10.15 15.92
C THR A 54 -6.83 11.43 15.77
N SER A 55 -7.51 12.55 15.50
CA SER A 55 -6.91 13.89 15.48
C SER A 55 -7.92 14.93 15.94
N SER A 56 -7.43 16.11 16.31
CA SER A 56 -8.24 17.28 16.64
C SER A 56 -7.86 18.43 15.72
N VAL A 57 -8.84 19.26 15.38
CA VAL A 57 -8.63 20.44 14.53
C VAL A 57 -9.32 21.64 15.16
N PRO A 58 -8.67 22.82 15.23
CA PRO A 58 -9.31 24.03 15.74
C PRO A 58 -10.52 24.42 14.89
N GLU A 59 -11.56 24.99 15.51
CA GLU A 59 -12.71 25.53 14.77
C GLU A 59 -12.34 26.70 13.87
N THR A 60 -11.20 27.35 14.14
CA THR A 60 -10.64 28.44 13.33
C THR A 60 -9.82 27.96 12.13
N ALA A 61 -9.68 26.64 11.94
CA ALA A 61 -8.95 26.08 10.82
C ALA A 61 -9.57 26.49 9.48
N LEU A 62 -8.72 26.89 8.55
CA LEU A 62 -9.16 27.32 7.22
C LEU A 62 -9.65 26.12 6.39
N VAL A 63 -10.55 26.39 5.45
CA VAL A 63 -10.92 25.40 4.42
C VAL A 63 -9.65 24.97 3.67
N GLY A 64 -9.49 23.67 3.48
CA GLY A 64 -8.31 23.04 2.91
C GLY A 64 -7.21 22.69 3.91
N ALA A 65 -7.29 23.16 5.17
CA ALA A 65 -6.27 22.83 6.18
C ALA A 65 -6.18 21.30 6.41
N PRO A 66 -4.96 20.73 6.51
CA PRO A 66 -4.78 19.31 6.81
C PRO A 66 -5.16 19.02 8.27
N VAL A 67 -5.87 17.92 8.49
CA VAL A 67 -6.30 17.44 9.81
C VAL A 67 -5.44 16.25 10.26
N MET A 68 -5.22 15.30 9.36
CA MET A 68 -4.39 14.13 9.56
C MET A 68 -3.97 13.54 8.21
N SER A 69 -2.90 12.75 8.24
CA SER A 69 -2.46 11.93 7.12
C SER A 69 -2.59 10.45 7.47
N VAL A 70 -2.97 9.64 6.49
CA VAL A 70 -3.08 8.18 6.59
C VAL A 70 -2.33 7.53 5.44
N SER A 71 -1.64 6.43 5.73
CA SER A 71 -0.94 5.60 4.75
C SER A 71 -1.56 4.21 4.73
N ALA A 72 -1.54 3.60 3.55
CA ALA A 72 -1.88 2.20 3.35
C ALA A 72 -0.62 1.48 2.86
N VAL A 73 -0.54 0.19 3.13
CA VAL A 73 0.56 -0.68 2.74
C VAL A 73 -0.01 -1.88 2.03
N ASP A 74 0.65 -2.29 0.96
CA ASP A 74 0.42 -3.55 0.25
C ASP A 74 1.75 -4.33 0.24
N ARG A 75 1.68 -5.66 0.20
CA ARG A 75 2.84 -6.56 0.27
C ARG A 75 3.32 -7.00 -1.10
N ASP A 76 2.59 -6.70 -2.16
CA ASP A 76 3.08 -6.82 -3.51
C ASP A 76 4.31 -5.91 -3.69
N ASN A 77 5.23 -6.22 -4.61
CA ASN A 77 6.54 -5.56 -4.69
C ASN A 77 6.71 -4.84 -6.04
N GLU A 78 5.84 -5.11 -7.01
CA GLU A 78 5.75 -4.30 -8.22
C GLU A 78 5.10 -2.95 -7.93
N ALA A 79 5.79 -1.87 -8.29
CA ALA A 79 5.32 -0.50 -8.01
C ALA A 79 3.94 -0.18 -8.64
N LYS A 80 3.60 -0.83 -9.74
CA LYS A 80 2.28 -0.68 -10.41
C LYS A 80 1.12 -1.24 -9.57
N ASP A 81 1.41 -2.22 -8.71
CA ASP A 81 0.45 -2.89 -7.84
C ASP A 81 0.34 -2.17 -6.49
N ASN A 82 1.23 -1.20 -6.24
CA ASN A 82 1.31 -0.40 -5.02
C ASN A 82 0.92 1.08 -5.28
N VAL A 83 -0.19 1.31 -5.97
CA VAL A 83 -0.72 2.66 -6.25
C VAL A 83 -2.02 2.85 -5.50
N PHE A 84 -2.07 3.80 -4.55
CA PHE A 84 -3.22 3.96 -3.67
C PHE A 84 -4.05 5.21 -3.97
N SER A 85 -5.36 5.09 -3.75
CA SER A 85 -6.31 6.20 -3.71
C SER A 85 -7.10 6.17 -2.42
N TYR A 86 -7.31 7.32 -1.81
CA TYR A 86 -7.98 7.44 -0.51
C TYR A 86 -9.31 8.16 -0.64
N GLU A 87 -10.34 7.58 -0.02
CA GLU A 87 -11.70 8.11 -0.02
C GLU A 87 -12.33 7.95 1.37
N LEU A 88 -13.27 8.84 1.71
CA LEU A 88 -14.15 8.64 2.87
C LEU A 88 -15.33 7.77 2.42
N MET A 89 -15.64 6.71 3.18
CA MET A 89 -16.75 5.80 2.85
C MET A 89 -18.08 6.53 2.61
N ASP A 90 -18.30 7.64 3.34
CA ASP A 90 -19.47 8.49 3.20
C ASP A 90 -19.06 9.95 3.01
N GLU A 91 -19.90 10.72 2.31
CA GLU A 91 -19.73 12.16 2.24
C GLU A 91 -19.80 12.79 3.64
N HIS A 92 -18.73 13.49 4.03
CA HIS A 92 -18.70 14.23 5.28
C HIS A 92 -18.97 15.72 5.07
N LYS A 93 -19.84 16.31 5.90
CA LYS A 93 -20.23 17.72 5.79
C LYS A 93 -19.06 18.69 5.96
N TYR A 94 -18.09 18.32 6.81
CA TYR A 94 -17.01 19.20 7.25
C TYR A 94 -15.63 18.77 6.75
N PHE A 95 -15.48 17.56 6.21
CA PHE A 95 -14.18 17.02 5.83
C PHE A 95 -14.25 16.36 4.46
N TYR A 96 -13.10 16.26 3.80
CA TYR A 96 -12.91 15.52 2.56
C TYR A 96 -11.50 14.91 2.55
N MET A 97 -11.30 13.88 1.74
CA MET A 97 -10.01 13.22 1.57
C MET A 97 -9.35 13.69 0.27
N THR A 98 -8.04 13.91 0.31
CA THR A 98 -7.19 14.06 -0.88
C THR A 98 -6.14 12.95 -0.91
N THR A 99 -5.71 12.56 -2.10
CA THR A 99 -4.54 11.69 -2.28
C THR A 99 -3.37 12.56 -2.72
N GLU A 100 -2.28 12.54 -1.96
CA GLU A 100 -1.09 13.36 -2.19
C GLU A 100 0.12 12.45 -2.38
N ALA A 101 1.02 12.81 -3.30
CA ALA A 101 2.27 12.08 -3.47
C ALA A 101 3.23 12.46 -2.33
N ASP A 102 3.75 11.46 -1.63
CA ASP A 102 4.88 11.66 -0.73
C ASP A 102 6.18 11.70 -1.54
N SER A 103 7.16 12.38 -0.96
CA SER A 103 8.58 12.42 -1.35
C SER A 103 9.21 11.04 -1.62
N SER A 104 8.61 9.96 -1.08
CA SER A 104 9.05 8.57 -1.22
C SER A 104 8.41 7.79 -2.39
N SER A 105 7.63 8.45 -3.27
CA SER A 105 6.80 7.79 -4.31
C SER A 105 5.63 6.95 -3.77
N SER A 106 5.39 6.93 -2.46
CA SER A 106 4.15 6.41 -1.89
C SER A 106 3.07 7.50 -1.90
N SER A 107 1.82 7.13 -2.14
CA SER A 107 0.68 8.04 -2.01
C SER A 107 0.17 8.04 -0.57
N VAL A 108 -0.20 9.21 -0.05
CA VAL A 108 -0.73 9.41 1.30
C VAL A 108 -2.13 10.03 1.20
N GLY A 109 -3.06 9.54 2.01
CA GLY A 109 -4.38 10.13 2.18
C GLY A 109 -4.34 11.27 3.18
N VAL A 110 -4.81 12.46 2.80
CA VAL A 110 -4.87 13.62 3.70
C VAL A 110 -6.32 14.02 3.93
N LEU A 111 -6.75 13.96 5.18
CA LEU A 111 -8.06 14.46 5.58
C LEU A 111 -7.98 15.99 5.71
N ARG A 112 -8.90 16.70 5.05
CA ARG A 112 -8.90 18.16 4.96
C ARG A 112 -10.23 18.79 5.36
N VAL A 113 -10.18 20.02 5.85
CA VAL A 113 -11.36 20.80 6.22
C VAL A 113 -12.14 21.24 4.98
N LYS A 114 -13.37 20.76 4.80
CA LYS A 114 -14.30 21.16 3.73
C LYS A 114 -15.02 22.47 4.06
N ARG A 115 -15.43 22.64 5.31
CA ARG A 115 -16.28 23.75 5.78
C ARG A 115 -15.97 24.09 7.24
N VAL A 116 -15.99 25.38 7.55
CA VAL A 116 -15.87 25.92 8.92
C VAL A 116 -17.26 26.18 9.49
N ARG A 117 -17.44 26.06 10.81
CA ARG A 117 -18.65 26.55 11.49
C ARG A 117 -18.55 28.07 11.66
N PHE A 118 -19.40 28.83 10.98
CA PHE A 118 -19.67 30.22 11.35
C PHE A 118 -20.92 30.26 12.24
N PHE A 119 -20.81 30.77 13.46
CA PHE A 119 -21.99 31.20 14.21
C PHE A 119 -22.49 32.52 13.60
N PHE A 120 -23.77 32.60 13.24
CA PHE A 120 -24.43 33.90 13.03
C PHE A 120 -24.77 34.49 14.40
N LEU A 121 -24.32 35.71 14.68
CA LEU A 121 -24.81 36.52 15.78
C LEU A 121 -26.30 36.82 15.51
N ILE A 122 -27.21 36.13 16.22
CA ILE A 122 -28.62 36.49 16.19
C ILE A 122 -28.72 37.90 16.78
N HIS A 123 -29.03 38.89 15.93
CA HIS A 123 -29.41 40.21 16.41
C HIS A 123 -30.75 40.06 17.13
N MET A 124 -30.74 40.30 18.44
CA MET A 124 -31.95 40.55 19.20
C MET A 124 -32.63 41.79 18.59
N HIS A 125 -33.88 41.64 18.19
CA HIS A 125 -34.77 42.79 18.05
C HIS A 125 -35.72 42.78 19.26
N THR A 126 -35.96 43.99 19.76
CA THR A 126 -36.67 44.36 21.00
C THR A 126 -37.95 43.59 21.28
#